data_AF-A0AAV3YM76-F1
#
_entry.id   AF-A0AAV3YM76-F1
#
_cell.length_a   1.000
_cell.length_b   1.000
_cell.length_c   1.000
_cell.angle_alpha   90.00
_cell.angle_beta   90.00
_cell.angle_gamma   90.00
#
_symmetry.space_group_name_H-M   'P 1'
#
loop_
_entity.id
_entity.type
_entity.pdbx_description
1 polymer ?
#
loop_
_entity_poly.entity_id
_entity_poly.type
_entity_poly.pdbx_seq_one_letter_code
_entity_poly.pdbx_strand_id
1 'polypeptide(L)'
;MTFLGHRITPNGITPVPEKVKAITDLPKPNDKKALQRFLGMLNYYHRFLPGIAKRLAPLTEATKSRSKVIVWTDECQTAFEAAKSSLASATLLNHPDPKSETRLSTDASDSAIGAELSQKLHGMWRPIAFFSRKLTSTQSRYSTFDRELLAIYSAIQHFHFFLEGKPFSVLTDHKPLTYALSSKTARSTRATAVLHC
;
A
#
# COMPACT_ATOMS: atom_id res chain seq x y z
N MET A 1 15.61 14.79 -13.74
CA MET A 1 15.99 13.37 -13.93
C MET A 1 15.48 12.56 -12.74
N THR A 2 15.05 11.31 -12.91
CA THR A 2 14.70 10.42 -11.79
C THR A 2 15.83 9.41 -11.58
N PHE A 3 16.29 9.25 -10.34
CA PHE A 3 17.37 8.34 -9.96
C PHE A 3 17.08 7.72 -8.59
N LEU A 4 17.12 6.38 -8.48
CA LEU A 4 16.88 5.64 -7.23
C LEU A 4 15.58 6.03 -6.48
N GLY A 5 14.50 6.34 -7.19
CA GLY A 5 13.24 6.76 -6.56
C GLY A 5 13.25 8.20 -6.02
N HIS A 6 14.18 9.03 -6.50
CA HIS A 6 14.27 10.46 -6.24
C HIS A 6 14.25 11.28 -7.54
N ARG A 7 13.53 12.42 -7.53
CA ARG A 7 13.52 13.37 -8.64
C ARG A 7 14.58 14.44 -8.39
N ILE A 8 15.67 14.35 -9.16
CA ILE A 8 16.77 15.31 -9.15
C ILE A 8 16.38 16.49 -10.03
N THR A 9 16.32 17.67 -9.41
CA THR A 9 16.06 18.97 -10.05
C THR A 9 17.21 19.93 -9.76
N PRO A 10 17.38 21.02 -10.54
CA PRO A 10 18.39 22.05 -10.24
C PRO A 10 18.23 22.65 -8.82
N ASN A 11 17.02 22.62 -8.27
CA ASN A 11 16.68 23.12 -6.94
C ASN A 11 16.86 22.07 -5.83
N GLY A 12 17.40 20.88 -6.15
CA GLY A 12 17.66 19.79 -5.19
C GLY A 12 16.93 18.49 -5.49
N ILE A 13 16.95 17.59 -4.49
CA ILE A 13 16.40 16.25 -4.56
C ILE A 13 14.98 16.26 -3.97
N THR A 14 13.98 15.96 -4.79
CA THR A 14 12.58 15.86 -4.36
C THR A 14 12.13 14.40 -4.32
N PRO A 15 11.29 14.00 -3.34
CA PRO A 15 10.65 12.70 -3.37
C PRO A 15 9.84 12.52 -4.66
N VAL A 16 9.89 11.33 -5.23
CA VAL A 16 9.19 11.06 -6.49
C VAL A 16 7.67 10.98 -6.23
N PRO A 17 6.84 11.75 -6.96
CA PRO A 17 5.38 11.71 -6.83
C PRO A 17 4.81 10.30 -6.96
N GLU A 18 5.41 9.46 -7.80
CA GLU A 18 5.05 8.04 -7.95
C GLU A 18 5.00 7.27 -6.62
N LYS A 19 5.79 7.63 -5.60
CA LYS A 19 5.76 6.96 -4.28
C LYS A 19 4.42 7.06 -3.56
N VAL A 20 3.68 8.13 -3.79
CA VAL A 20 2.40 8.42 -3.13
C VAL A 20 1.25 8.49 -4.12
N LYS A 21 1.54 8.33 -5.41
CA LYS A 21 0.53 8.42 -6.47
C LYS A 21 -0.64 7.46 -6.23
N ALA A 22 -0.34 6.24 -5.78
CA ALA A 22 -1.38 5.28 -5.42
C ALA A 22 -2.33 5.82 -4.35
N ILE A 23 -1.85 6.60 -3.37
CA ILE A 23 -2.67 7.23 -2.33
C ILE A 23 -3.40 8.45 -2.87
N THR A 24 -2.73 9.32 -3.63
CA THR A 24 -3.34 10.55 -4.16
C THR A 24 -4.45 10.24 -5.15
N ASP A 25 -4.31 9.15 -5.90
CA ASP A 25 -5.24 8.71 -6.93
C ASP A 25 -6.30 7.74 -6.37
N LEU A 26 -6.31 7.47 -5.05
CA LEU A 26 -7.33 6.64 -4.44
C LEU A 26 -8.71 7.19 -4.76
N PRO A 27 -9.59 6.37 -5.37
CA PRO A 27 -10.93 6.82 -5.68
C PRO A 27 -11.72 6.99 -4.39
N LYS A 28 -12.68 7.92 -4.42
CA LYS A 28 -13.65 8.09 -3.35
C LYS A 28 -14.38 6.76 -3.09
N PRO A 29 -14.45 6.28 -1.84
CA PRO A 29 -15.21 5.09 -1.51
C PRO A 29 -16.70 5.23 -1.87
N ASN A 30 -17.19 4.30 -2.69
CA ASN A 30 -18.58 4.29 -3.16
C ASN A 30 -19.52 3.48 -2.25
N ASP A 31 -18.96 2.64 -1.36
CA ASP A 31 -19.70 1.84 -0.41
C ASP A 31 -19.02 1.77 0.96
N LYS A 32 -19.79 1.32 1.95
CA LYS A 32 -19.34 1.19 3.34
C LYS A 32 -18.12 0.27 3.51
N LYS A 33 -18.01 -0.82 2.73
CA LYS A 33 -16.87 -1.75 2.82
C LYS A 33 -15.59 -1.07 2.32
N ALA A 34 -15.66 -0.35 1.21
CA ALA A 34 -14.54 0.42 0.67
C ALA A 34 -14.09 1.51 1.66
N LEU A 35 -15.04 2.20 2.32
CA LEU A 35 -14.69 3.19 3.33
C LEU A 35 -14.05 2.56 4.57
N GLN A 36 -14.56 1.41 5.02
CA GLN A 36 -13.96 0.66 6.13
C GLN A 36 -12.55 0.17 5.81
N ARG A 37 -12.28 -0.30 4.59
CA ARG A 37 -10.92 -0.66 4.13
C ARG A 37 -9.99 0.56 4.17
N PHE A 38 -10.45 1.71 3.68
CA PHE A 38 -9.69 2.95 3.72
C PHE A 38 -9.38 3.40 5.15
N LEU A 39 -10.38 3.38 6.05
CA LEU A 39 -10.19 3.69 7.47
C LEU A 39 -9.27 2.68 8.17
N GLY A 40 -9.37 1.40 7.85
CA GLY A 40 -8.49 0.35 8.36
C GLY A 40 -7.03 0.60 7.97
N MET A 41 -6.78 0.93 6.70
CA MET A 41 -5.45 1.32 6.22
C MET A 41 -4.92 2.55 6.99
N LEU A 42 -5.72 3.60 7.17
CA LEU A 42 -5.28 4.79 7.92
C LEU A 42 -5.05 4.51 9.41
N ASN A 43 -5.85 3.65 10.01
CA ASN A 43 -5.68 3.23 11.40
C ASN A 43 -4.36 2.48 11.59
N TYR A 44 -3.93 1.67 10.63
CA TYR A 44 -2.60 1.04 10.64
C TYR A 44 -1.48 2.09 10.73
N TYR A 45 -1.63 3.23 10.04
CA TYR A 45 -0.67 4.33 10.08
C TYR A 45 -0.98 5.41 11.12
N HIS A 46 -1.97 5.22 11.99
CA HIS A 46 -2.44 6.26 12.92
C HIS A 46 -1.29 6.87 13.73
N ARG A 47 -0.32 6.06 14.14
CA ARG A 47 0.87 6.49 14.89
C ARG A 47 1.80 7.45 14.14
N PHE A 48 1.69 7.53 12.81
CA PHE A 48 2.49 8.40 11.94
C PHE A 48 1.70 9.61 11.44
N LEU A 49 0.39 9.68 11.77
CA LEU A 49 -0.52 10.70 11.29
C LEU A 49 -1.04 11.51 12.49
N PRO A 50 -0.28 12.50 12.98
CA PRO A 50 -0.67 13.28 14.15
C PRO A 50 -2.03 13.98 13.92
N GLY A 51 -2.94 13.83 14.88
CA GLY A 51 -4.27 14.42 14.81
C GLY A 51 -5.22 13.78 13.78
N ILE A 52 -4.88 12.60 13.21
CA ILE A 52 -5.70 11.95 12.19
C ILE A 52 -7.07 11.53 12.72
N ALA A 53 -7.19 11.09 13.99
CA ALA A 53 -8.47 10.69 14.58
C ALA A 53 -9.55 11.78 14.45
N LYS A 54 -9.19 13.03 14.75
CA LYS A 54 -10.12 14.18 14.61
C LYS A 54 -10.50 14.40 13.14
N ARG A 55 -9.56 14.22 12.22
CA ARG A 55 -9.81 14.34 10.78
C ARG A 55 -10.69 13.21 10.24
N LEU A 56 -10.60 12.00 10.79
CA LEU A 56 -11.40 10.84 10.37
C LEU A 56 -12.78 10.76 11.03
N ALA A 57 -13.09 11.63 11.99
CA ALA A 57 -14.36 11.60 12.69
C ALA A 57 -15.57 11.64 11.72
N PRO A 58 -15.65 12.53 10.71
CA PRO A 58 -16.77 12.56 9.76
C PRO A 58 -16.92 11.24 8.99
N LEU A 59 -15.80 10.64 8.57
CA LEU A 59 -15.79 9.37 7.86
C LEU A 59 -16.18 8.20 8.76
N THR A 60 -15.76 8.22 10.03
CA THR A 60 -16.10 7.20 11.01
C THR A 60 -17.59 7.24 11.32
N GLU A 61 -18.17 8.41 11.53
CA GLU A 61 -19.62 8.59 11.70
C GLU A 61 -20.39 8.10 10.47
N ALA A 62 -19.92 8.41 9.26
CA ALA A 62 -20.53 7.92 8.03
C ALA A 62 -20.58 6.38 7.95
N THR A 63 -19.64 5.67 8.57
CA THR A 63 -19.67 4.20 8.67
C THR A 63 -20.61 3.66 9.74
N LYS A 64 -21.13 4.47 10.67
CA LYS A 64 -22.07 3.97 11.70
C LYS A 64 -23.48 3.79 11.18
N SER A 65 -23.84 4.48 10.08
CA SER A 65 -25.15 4.34 9.44
C SER A 65 -25.46 2.88 9.09
N ARG A 66 -26.74 2.48 9.26
CA ARG A 66 -27.26 1.17 8.83
C ARG A 66 -27.40 1.06 7.31
N SER A 67 -27.39 2.20 6.59
CA SER A 67 -27.42 2.22 5.13
C SER A 67 -26.15 1.62 4.54
N LYS A 68 -26.28 0.92 3.41
CA LYS A 68 -25.14 0.49 2.59
C LYS A 68 -24.53 1.64 1.79
N VAL A 69 -25.33 2.68 1.52
CA VAL A 69 -24.94 3.87 0.76
C VAL A 69 -24.39 4.91 1.73
N ILE A 70 -23.22 5.46 1.40
CA ILE A 70 -22.59 6.54 2.15
C ILE A 70 -23.15 7.88 1.65
N VAL A 71 -23.66 8.69 2.56
CA VAL A 71 -23.98 10.09 2.28
C VAL A 71 -22.69 10.90 2.43
N TRP A 72 -22.16 11.38 1.31
CA TRP A 72 -20.96 12.22 1.29
C TRP A 72 -21.34 13.67 1.56
N THR A 73 -21.04 14.15 2.77
CA THR A 73 -21.07 15.58 3.10
C THR A 73 -19.77 16.26 2.69
N ASP A 74 -19.77 17.59 2.63
CA ASP A 74 -18.55 18.37 2.37
C ASP A 74 -17.47 18.12 3.44
N GLU A 75 -17.89 17.87 4.68
CA GLU A 75 -17.03 17.48 5.79
C GLU A 75 -16.37 16.13 5.54
N CYS A 76 -17.11 15.14 5.01
CA CYS A 76 -16.56 13.84 4.63
C CYS A 76 -15.55 13.99 3.49
N GLN A 77 -15.86 14.79 2.47
CA GLN A 77 -14.95 15.02 1.35
C GLN A 77 -13.66 15.69 1.81
N THR A 78 -13.77 16.71 2.66
CA THR A 78 -12.63 17.42 3.26
C THR A 78 -11.78 16.48 4.12
N ALA A 79 -12.42 15.65 4.96
CA ALA A 79 -11.75 14.64 5.78
C ALA A 79 -10.98 13.62 4.92
N PHE A 80 -11.58 13.16 3.82
CA PHE A 80 -10.98 12.19 2.91
C PHE A 80 -9.72 12.72 2.25
N GLU A 81 -9.77 13.92 1.66
CA GLU A 81 -8.59 14.53 1.02
C GLU A 81 -7.52 14.90 2.04
N ALA A 82 -7.91 15.40 3.22
CA ALA A 82 -6.96 15.68 4.30
C ALA A 82 -6.23 14.41 4.77
N ALA A 83 -6.93 13.27 4.84
CA ALA A 83 -6.33 12.00 5.22
C ALA A 83 -5.34 11.47 4.17
N LYS A 84 -5.70 11.55 2.89
CA LYS A 84 -4.80 11.22 1.77
C LYS A 84 -3.54 12.08 1.80
N SER A 85 -3.68 13.39 2.01
CA SER A 85 -2.57 14.34 2.09
C SER A 85 -1.64 14.05 3.27
N SER A 86 -2.19 13.76 4.45
CA SER A 86 -1.39 13.37 5.63
C SER A 86 -0.59 12.09 5.37
N LEU A 87 -1.23 11.07 4.77
CA LEU A 87 -0.57 9.80 4.49
C LEU A 87 0.51 9.93 3.42
N ALA A 88 0.24 10.70 2.36
CA ALA A 88 1.24 11.03 1.34
C ALA A 88 2.44 11.76 1.97
N SER A 89 2.19 12.78 2.79
CA SER A 89 3.25 13.54 3.47
C SER A 89 4.10 12.64 4.38
N ALA A 90 3.48 11.78 5.18
CA ALA A 90 4.19 10.83 6.03
C ALA A 90 5.09 9.87 5.23
N THR A 91 4.63 9.44 4.05
CA THR A 91 5.39 8.55 3.16
C THR A 91 6.59 9.27 2.55
N LEU A 92 6.43 10.53 2.13
CA LEU A 92 7.51 11.32 1.53
C LEU A 92 8.60 11.69 2.54
N LEU A 93 8.25 11.80 3.83
CA LEU A 93 9.21 12.09 4.92
C LEU A 93 10.10 10.88 5.26
N ASN A 94 9.71 9.65 4.90
CA ASN A 94 10.52 8.46 5.17
C ASN A 94 11.51 8.24 4.02
N HIS A 95 12.78 8.50 4.30
CA HIS A 95 13.86 8.20 3.37
C HIS A 95 14.19 6.70 3.41
N PRO A 96 14.28 6.03 2.24
CA PRO A 96 14.70 4.64 2.18
C PRO A 96 16.11 4.46 2.74
N ASP A 97 16.27 3.49 3.65
CA ASP A 97 17.56 3.07 4.19
C ASP A 97 17.93 1.69 3.64
N PRO A 98 19.03 1.54 2.86
CA PRO A 98 19.45 0.27 2.31
C PRO A 98 19.69 -0.84 3.35
N LYS A 99 20.01 -0.49 4.60
CA LYS A 99 20.32 -1.45 5.68
C LYS A 99 19.09 -1.88 6.48
N SER A 100 17.97 -1.19 6.31
CA SER A 100 16.76 -1.44 7.08
C SER A 100 15.97 -2.64 6.55
N GLU A 101 15.45 -3.45 7.48
CA GLU A 101 14.52 -4.56 7.17
C GLU A 101 13.39 -4.02 6.29
N THR A 102 13.13 -4.71 5.19
CA THR A 102 12.17 -4.28 4.17
C THR A 102 11.05 -5.31 4.05
N ARG A 103 9.82 -4.80 3.97
CA ARG A 103 8.62 -5.62 3.83
C ARG A 103 7.74 -5.07 2.74
N LEU A 104 7.15 -5.99 1.99
CA LEU A 104 6.16 -5.73 0.96
C LEU A 104 4.81 -6.29 1.42
N SER A 105 3.84 -5.43 1.69
CA SER A 105 2.46 -5.83 2.01
C SER A 105 1.63 -5.76 0.74
N THR A 106 0.90 -6.82 0.39
CA THR A 106 0.10 -6.88 -0.85
C THR A 106 -1.34 -7.24 -0.56
N ASP A 107 -2.27 -6.71 -1.35
CA ASP A 107 -3.69 -7.03 -1.29
C ASP A 107 -4.28 -7.05 -2.71
N ALA A 108 -5.24 -7.94 -2.96
CA ALA A 108 -5.98 -8.02 -4.19
C ALA A 108 -7.49 -7.99 -3.96
N SER A 109 -8.17 -7.18 -4.78
CA SER A 109 -9.62 -7.17 -4.89
C SER A 109 -10.05 -7.68 -6.26
N ASP A 110 -11.36 -7.82 -6.47
CA ASP A 110 -11.92 -8.21 -7.78
C ASP A 110 -11.62 -7.18 -8.90
N SER A 111 -11.26 -5.94 -8.55
CA SER A 111 -11.11 -4.84 -9.50
C SER A 111 -9.71 -4.22 -9.57
N ALA A 112 -8.90 -4.42 -8.54
CA ALA A 112 -7.59 -3.78 -8.43
C ALA A 112 -6.68 -4.58 -7.50
N ILE A 113 -5.38 -4.41 -7.72
CA ILE A 113 -4.31 -4.88 -6.84
C ILE A 113 -3.60 -3.68 -6.21
N GLY A 114 -3.07 -3.89 -5.02
CA GLY A 114 -2.34 -2.88 -4.28
C GLY A 114 -1.14 -3.46 -3.54
N ALA A 115 -0.17 -2.60 -3.26
CA ALA A 115 0.94 -2.94 -2.38
C ALA A 115 1.49 -1.72 -1.65
N GLU A 116 2.06 -1.99 -0.48
CA GLU A 116 2.81 -1.05 0.34
C GLU A 116 4.23 -1.60 0.53
N LEU A 117 5.21 -0.76 0.24
CA LEU A 117 6.59 -1.00 0.61
C LEU A 117 6.89 -0.26 1.92
N SER A 118 7.34 -1.00 2.94
CA SER A 118 7.69 -0.46 4.25
C SER A 118 9.07 -0.90 4.72
N GLN A 119 9.67 -0.06 5.58
CA GLN A 119 10.94 -0.36 6.24
C GLN A 119 10.82 -0.20 7.75
N LYS A 120 11.58 -1.01 8.49
CA LYS A 120 11.59 -0.96 9.95
C LYS A 120 12.61 0.08 10.42
N LEU A 121 12.11 1.24 10.85
CA LEU A 121 12.91 2.36 11.35
C LEU A 121 12.62 2.58 12.83
N HIS A 122 13.66 2.54 13.67
CA HIS A 122 13.53 2.68 15.13
C HIS A 122 12.51 1.68 15.73
N GLY A 123 12.56 0.42 15.29
CA GLY A 123 11.67 -0.65 15.76
C GLY A 123 10.24 -0.58 15.22
N MET A 124 9.91 0.37 14.33
CA MET A 124 8.57 0.55 13.79
C MET A 124 8.56 0.46 12.26
N TRP A 125 7.58 -0.26 11.70
CA TRP A 125 7.35 -0.29 10.26
C TRP A 125 6.82 1.05 9.76
N ARG A 126 7.52 1.65 8.81
CA ARG A 126 7.16 2.93 8.19
C ARG A 126 6.97 2.75 6.69
N PRO A 127 5.90 3.31 6.09
CA PRO A 127 5.70 3.24 4.66
C PRO A 127 6.71 4.13 3.94
N ILE A 128 7.28 3.62 2.85
CA ILE A 128 8.24 4.34 1.99
C ILE A 128 7.73 4.55 0.56
N ALA A 129 6.79 3.71 0.09
CA ALA A 129 6.11 3.86 -1.19
C ALA A 129 4.85 2.98 -1.26
N PHE A 130 3.90 3.39 -2.12
CA PHE A 130 2.66 2.66 -2.39
C PHE A 130 2.50 2.40 -3.89
N PHE A 131 1.88 1.27 -4.20
CA PHE A 131 1.55 0.83 -5.54
C PHE A 131 0.06 0.46 -5.59
N SER A 132 -0.61 0.85 -6.67
CA SER A 132 -1.95 0.34 -6.98
C SER A 132 -2.15 0.32 -8.48
N ARG A 133 -2.89 -0.68 -8.96
CA ARG A 133 -3.22 -0.85 -10.37
C ARG A 133 -4.60 -1.50 -10.52
N LYS A 134 -5.44 -0.94 -11.39
CA LYS A 134 -6.69 -1.59 -11.80
C LYS A 134 -6.38 -2.86 -12.59
N LEU A 135 -7.14 -3.90 -12.32
CA LEU A 135 -7.10 -5.13 -13.09
C LEU A 135 -7.76 -4.91 -14.46
N THR A 136 -7.21 -5.55 -15.48
CA THR A 136 -7.89 -5.66 -16.79
C THR A 136 -9.12 -6.55 -16.67
N SER A 137 -10.05 -6.47 -17.62
CA SER A 137 -11.24 -7.34 -17.63
C SER A 137 -10.90 -8.83 -17.54
N THR A 138 -9.78 -9.25 -18.12
CA THR A 138 -9.28 -10.62 -18.04
C THR A 138 -8.71 -10.93 -16.64
N GLN A 139 -7.88 -10.04 -16.10
CA GLN A 139 -7.29 -10.24 -14.76
C GLN A 139 -8.33 -10.19 -13.63
N SER A 140 -9.39 -9.40 -13.77
CA SER A 140 -10.50 -9.40 -12.79
C SER A 140 -11.20 -10.74 -12.67
N ARG A 141 -11.19 -11.55 -13.74
CA ARG A 141 -11.77 -12.90 -13.76
C ARG A 141 -10.85 -13.99 -13.23
N TYR A 142 -9.61 -13.65 -12.88
CA TYR A 142 -8.69 -14.59 -12.24
C TYR A 142 -9.22 -15.05 -10.89
N SER A 143 -8.79 -16.24 -10.46
CA SER A 143 -9.08 -16.73 -9.12
C SER A 143 -8.49 -15.78 -8.07
N THR A 144 -9.01 -15.81 -6.84
CA THR A 144 -8.43 -15.04 -5.73
C THR A 144 -6.94 -15.33 -5.57
N PHE A 145 -6.55 -16.60 -5.65
CA PHE A 145 -5.15 -17.02 -5.59
C PHE A 145 -4.29 -16.34 -6.67
N ASP A 146 -4.74 -16.37 -7.92
CA ASP A 146 -4.00 -15.79 -9.04
C ASP A 146 -3.93 -14.26 -8.96
N ARG A 147 -4.97 -13.60 -8.45
CA ARG A 147 -4.96 -12.14 -8.24
C ARG A 147 -4.00 -11.72 -7.15
N GLU A 148 -3.95 -12.46 -6.05
CA GLU A 148 -2.98 -12.24 -4.97
C GLU A 148 -1.54 -12.48 -5.46
N LEU A 149 -1.30 -13.56 -6.21
CA LEU A 149 0.01 -13.80 -6.83
C LEU A 149 0.40 -12.69 -7.80
N LEU A 150 -0.56 -12.21 -8.61
CA LEU A 150 -0.37 -11.09 -9.52
C LEU A 150 -0.06 -9.78 -8.76
N ALA A 151 -0.67 -9.56 -7.59
CA ALA A 151 -0.38 -8.42 -6.73
C ALA A 151 1.07 -8.44 -6.27
N ILE A 152 1.54 -9.59 -5.75
CA ILE A 152 2.93 -9.80 -5.34
C ILE A 152 3.89 -9.56 -6.51
N TYR A 153 3.66 -10.24 -7.64
CA TYR A 153 4.51 -10.11 -8.82
C TYR A 153 4.58 -8.66 -9.32
N SER A 154 3.43 -8.00 -9.49
CA SER A 154 3.36 -6.63 -9.98
C SER A 154 4.06 -5.65 -9.03
N ALA A 155 3.92 -5.86 -7.73
CA ALA A 155 4.54 -5.03 -6.71
C ALA A 155 6.06 -5.21 -6.66
N ILE A 156 6.58 -6.44 -6.80
CA ILE A 156 8.02 -6.70 -6.89
C ILE A 156 8.61 -6.02 -8.14
N GLN A 157 7.93 -6.13 -9.29
CA GLN A 157 8.35 -5.45 -10.52
C GLN A 157 8.36 -3.92 -10.34
N HIS A 158 7.32 -3.37 -9.73
CA HIS A 158 7.22 -1.93 -9.52
C HIS A 158 8.29 -1.40 -8.54
N PHE A 159 8.57 -2.13 -7.47
CA PHE A 159 9.54 -1.76 -6.45
C PHE A 159 10.93 -2.37 -6.66
N HIS A 160 11.25 -2.83 -7.87
CA HIS A 160 12.49 -3.55 -8.17
C HIS A 160 13.74 -2.81 -7.69
N PHE A 161 13.83 -1.49 -7.90
CA PHE A 161 14.95 -0.65 -7.42
C PHE A 161 15.15 -0.65 -5.90
N PHE A 162 14.11 -0.96 -5.13
CA PHE A 162 14.20 -1.07 -3.68
C PHE A 162 14.45 -2.49 -3.20
N LEU A 163 14.10 -3.51 -3.99
CA LEU A 163 14.05 -4.92 -3.55
C LEU A 163 15.18 -5.77 -4.13
N GLU A 164 15.75 -5.36 -5.27
CA GLU A 164 16.80 -6.13 -5.93
C GLU A 164 18.05 -6.24 -5.05
N GLY A 165 18.65 -7.44 -5.03
CA GLY A 165 19.91 -7.69 -4.34
C GLY A 165 19.83 -7.71 -2.81
N LYS A 166 18.64 -7.61 -2.20
CA LYS A 166 18.47 -7.63 -0.74
C LYS A 166 17.35 -8.57 -0.29
N PRO A 167 17.44 -9.15 0.92
CA PRO A 167 16.35 -9.91 1.50
C PRO A 167 15.18 -8.98 1.85
N PHE A 168 13.96 -9.46 1.63
CA PHE A 168 12.74 -8.79 2.07
C PHE A 168 11.66 -9.83 2.42
N SER A 169 10.66 -9.40 3.17
CA SER A 169 9.50 -10.21 3.52
C SER A 169 8.28 -9.78 2.73
N VAL A 170 7.46 -10.73 2.30
CA VAL A 170 6.14 -10.47 1.73
C VAL A 170 5.09 -10.78 2.79
N LEU A 171 4.18 -9.83 3.03
CA LEU A 171 3.03 -9.98 3.90
C LEU A 171 1.76 -10.06 3.04
N THR A 172 1.06 -11.18 3.12
CA THR A 172 -0.22 -11.44 2.46
C THR A 172 -1.12 -12.17 3.45
N ASP A 173 -2.41 -11.89 3.43
CA ASP A 173 -3.42 -12.58 4.23
C ASP A 173 -3.90 -13.90 3.57
N HIS A 174 -3.44 -14.18 2.34
CA HIS A 174 -3.86 -15.34 1.56
C HIS A 174 -3.04 -16.60 1.90
N LYS A 175 -3.48 -17.33 2.93
CA LYS A 175 -2.83 -18.57 3.44
C LYS A 175 -2.43 -19.60 2.36
N PRO A 176 -3.21 -19.88 1.31
CA PRO A 176 -2.78 -20.83 0.28
C PRO A 176 -1.49 -20.40 -0.44
N LEU A 177 -1.23 -19.09 -0.56
CA LEU A 177 0.00 -18.60 -1.19
C LEU A 177 1.22 -18.79 -0.32
N THR A 178 1.09 -18.67 1.01
CA THR A 178 2.22 -18.91 1.91
C THR A 178 2.68 -20.36 1.81
N TYR A 179 1.75 -21.31 1.66
CA TYR A 179 2.07 -22.71 1.40
C TYR A 179 2.71 -22.93 0.02
N ALA A 180 2.09 -22.39 -1.05
CA ALA A 180 2.61 -22.55 -2.40
C ALA A 180 4.05 -22.00 -2.57
N LEU A 181 4.32 -20.83 -2.00
CA LEU A 181 5.64 -20.17 -2.07
C LEU A 181 6.69 -20.79 -1.12
N SER A 182 6.27 -21.44 -0.04
CA SER A 182 7.18 -22.16 0.87
C SER A 182 7.43 -23.60 0.46
N SER A 183 6.54 -24.19 -0.35
CA SER A 183 6.73 -25.52 -0.89
C SER A 183 7.93 -25.53 -1.84
N LYS A 184 8.96 -26.32 -1.50
CA LYS A 184 10.18 -26.48 -2.30
C LYS A 184 9.86 -27.26 -3.59
N THR A 185 9.24 -26.63 -4.57
CA THR A 185 9.27 -27.14 -5.94
C THR A 185 10.47 -26.51 -6.65
N ALA A 186 11.47 -27.36 -6.91
CA ALA A 186 12.78 -26.99 -7.42
C ALA A 186 12.73 -26.36 -8.83
N ARG A 187 13.23 -25.12 -8.94
CA ARG A 187 14.11 -24.53 -9.97
C ARG A 187 13.78 -23.06 -10.23
N SER A 188 14.38 -22.17 -9.46
CA SER A 188 14.94 -20.91 -9.98
C SER A 188 15.86 -20.29 -8.93
N THR A 189 17.05 -19.92 -9.34
CA THR A 189 18.13 -19.42 -8.50
C THR A 189 17.84 -17.97 -8.12
N ARG A 190 17.85 -17.66 -6.81
CA ARG A 190 17.89 -16.33 -6.16
C ARG A 190 16.57 -15.54 -6.04
N ALA A 191 15.82 -15.82 -4.98
CA ALA A 191 15.22 -14.82 -4.08
C ALA A 191 14.71 -15.53 -2.82
N THR A 192 15.40 -15.39 -1.69
CA THR A 192 14.88 -15.90 -0.40
C THR A 192 13.89 -14.87 0.15
N ALA A 193 12.60 -15.05 -0.16
CA ALA A 193 11.53 -14.34 0.54
C ALA A 193 11.27 -15.06 1.87
N VAL A 194 11.66 -14.44 2.98
CA VAL A 194 11.29 -14.94 4.32
C VAL A 194 9.88 -14.45 4.60
N LEU A 195 8.89 -15.33 4.43
CA LEU A 195 7.51 -15.09 4.82
C LEU A 195 7.38 -15.30 6.33
N HIS A 196 6.93 -14.27 7.04
CA HIS A 196 6.48 -14.40 8.43
C HIS A 196 4.95 -14.37 8.43
N CYS A 197 4.34 -15.46 8.94
CA CYS A 197 2.93 -15.55 9.31
C CYS A 197 2.66 -14.83 10.63
#